data_AF-A0A0W8DS45-F1
#
_entry.id   AF-A0A0W8DS45-F1
#
_cell.length_a   1.000
_cell.length_b   1.000
_cell.length_c   1.000
_cell.angle_alpha   90.00
_cell.angle_beta   90.00
_cell.angle_gamma   90.00
#
_symmetry.space_group_name_H-M   'P 1'
#
loop_
_entity.id
_entity.type
_entity.pdbx_description
1 polymer ?
#
loop_
_entity_poly.entity_id
_entity_poly.type
_entity_poly.pdbx_seq_one_letter_code
_entity_poly.pdbx_strand_id
1 'polypeptide(L)'
;MTGTHKLHVETLQDLPPLDGNGDPSSVSVHGRFVRKRHLSKGLVFGDIQLSDGELLEVMIRAQEGILDFAAIRQINWDVHLGDLVTAYGKLQCKHHGPGHPDGWLFVLHSIQVDELWSLHHEGTVFSYTDATDSTRDAPSVKGSWVLPPSSKAGAVNKYTNMVVLDGFNACKYYFSSSSGANCLRGEQCHFWHGQPEDFKENRRLWMAKRIEQRAKAAHLAGDNGDPHSKIDKAQRSRIFCDWLVESLGEGCLAAGTGVVDVAGGKGDIPIQLWIQRGIPTTLIDPRPMKLGKYNRKLVAKAEFTKGRKMSPQLLRCLDDETLKLHTELFTDCSVLVGMHPDEATEAIVDAALTLGKPFAIVPCCVMSRVFPDRQCQDGTPVDTYDTFIRYLLEKHPSIQREFLPFAGRNQVLYLFDYSKEPDQSSDGVQPAST
;
A
#
# COMPACT_ATOMS: atom_id res chain seq x y z
N MET A 1 -21.93 40.52 -22.85
CA MET A 1 -20.71 40.14 -22.09
C MET A 1 -21.11 39.89 -20.65
N THR A 2 -21.60 38.70 -20.34
CA THR A 2 -22.02 38.30 -18.99
C THR A 2 -20.79 37.73 -18.28
N GLY A 3 -20.12 38.56 -17.48
CA GLY A 3 -19.02 38.10 -16.63
C GLY A 3 -19.56 37.07 -15.65
N THR A 4 -19.14 35.81 -15.78
CA THR A 4 -19.32 34.80 -14.74
C THR A 4 -18.61 35.29 -13.48
N HIS A 5 -19.36 35.83 -12.52
CA HIS A 5 -18.85 36.21 -11.21
C HIS A 5 -18.35 34.95 -10.51
N LYS A 6 -17.03 34.86 -10.32
CA LYS A 6 -16.39 33.80 -9.53
C LYS A 6 -16.44 34.21 -8.06
N LEU A 7 -17.13 33.43 -7.24
CA LEU A 7 -17.18 33.66 -5.80
C LEU A 7 -15.86 33.23 -5.17
N HIS A 8 -15.23 34.11 -4.38
CA HIS A 8 -14.03 33.79 -3.61
C HIS A 8 -14.38 33.65 -2.14
N VAL A 9 -13.99 32.53 -1.52
CA VAL A 9 -14.32 32.18 -0.14
C VAL A 9 -13.02 32.02 0.65
N GLU A 10 -12.80 32.93 1.61
CA GLU A 10 -11.70 32.86 2.59
C GLU A 10 -12.23 32.71 4.02
N THR A 11 -13.49 33.06 4.24
CA THR A 11 -14.21 32.98 5.53
C THR A 11 -15.61 32.42 5.31
N LEU A 12 -16.28 31.97 6.38
CA LEU A 12 -17.65 31.46 6.29
C LEU A 12 -18.64 32.55 5.87
N GLN A 13 -18.34 33.83 6.14
CA GLN A 13 -19.17 34.98 5.78
C GLN A 13 -19.21 35.24 4.27
N ASP A 14 -18.23 34.74 3.52
CA ASP A 14 -18.20 34.84 2.06
C ASP A 14 -19.18 33.86 1.38
N LEU A 15 -19.70 32.88 2.14
CA LEU A 15 -20.69 31.96 1.62
C LEU A 15 -22.06 32.64 1.47
N PRO A 16 -22.79 32.37 0.37
CA PRO A 16 -24.11 32.93 0.20
C PRO A 16 -25.09 32.37 1.24
N PRO A 17 -26.16 33.11 1.57
CA PRO A 17 -27.24 32.61 2.40
C PRO A 17 -27.83 31.32 1.83
N LEU A 18 -28.17 30.36 2.70
CA LEU A 18 -28.77 29.08 2.30
C LEU A 18 -30.15 29.22 1.65
N ASP A 19 -30.81 30.37 1.85
CA ASP A 19 -32.15 30.69 1.32
C ASP A 19 -32.11 31.26 -0.11
N GLY A 20 -30.91 31.42 -0.69
CA GLY A 20 -30.68 32.00 -2.01
C GLY A 20 -31.06 31.06 -3.16
N ASN A 21 -31.62 31.62 -4.23
CA ASN A 21 -32.09 30.86 -5.40
C ASN A 21 -30.88 30.41 -6.26
N GLY A 22 -30.32 29.23 -5.97
CA GLY A 22 -29.39 28.48 -6.82
C GLY A 22 -28.00 28.19 -6.21
N ASP A 23 -27.48 27.00 -6.49
CA ASP A 23 -26.13 26.56 -6.16
C ASP A 23 -25.07 27.35 -6.97
N PRO A 24 -24.15 28.10 -6.32
CA PRO A 24 -23.08 28.81 -7.02
C PRO A 24 -22.20 27.84 -7.83
N SER A 25 -22.15 28.02 -9.15
CA SER A 25 -21.50 27.07 -10.07
C SER A 25 -20.00 27.29 -10.26
N SER A 26 -19.45 28.42 -9.80
CA SER A 26 -18.02 28.75 -9.91
C SER A 26 -17.51 29.44 -8.65
N VAL A 27 -16.92 28.65 -7.76
CA VAL A 27 -16.42 29.08 -6.45
C VAL A 27 -14.94 28.72 -6.32
N SER A 28 -14.14 29.64 -5.77
CA SER A 28 -12.79 29.37 -5.30
C SER A 28 -12.75 29.47 -3.78
N VAL A 29 -12.17 28.47 -3.14
CA VAL A 29 -11.98 28.40 -1.69
C VAL A 29 -10.49 28.42 -1.41
N HIS A 30 -10.04 29.33 -0.56
CA HIS A 30 -8.67 29.37 -0.07
C HIS A 30 -8.65 28.99 1.41
N GLY A 31 -7.76 28.07 1.79
CA GLY A 31 -7.64 27.64 3.17
C GLY A 31 -6.74 26.44 3.37
N ARG A 32 -6.68 25.95 4.60
CA ARG A 32 -5.83 24.82 4.98
C ARG A 32 -6.59 23.49 4.86
N PHE A 33 -6.04 22.50 4.16
CA PHE A 33 -6.69 21.20 4.03
C PHE A 33 -6.45 20.34 5.28
N VAL A 34 -7.46 20.17 6.15
CA VAL A 34 -7.22 19.64 7.51
C VAL A 34 -7.68 18.21 7.73
N ARG A 35 -8.58 17.68 6.88
CA ARG A 35 -9.13 16.32 7.02
C ARG A 35 -9.33 15.65 5.66
N LYS A 36 -9.14 14.33 5.60
CA LYS A 36 -9.36 13.49 4.40
C LYS A 36 -9.99 12.14 4.80
N ARG A 37 -11.08 11.76 4.15
CA ARG A 37 -11.90 10.57 4.41
C ARG A 37 -12.21 9.86 3.09
N HIS A 38 -11.57 8.72 2.85
CA HIS A 38 -11.77 7.94 1.63
C HIS A 38 -12.98 7.01 1.78
N LEU A 39 -13.97 7.14 0.89
CA LEU A 39 -15.12 6.22 0.83
C LEU A 39 -15.00 5.22 -0.31
N SER A 40 -14.44 5.63 -1.45
CA SER A 40 -14.12 4.75 -2.58
C SER A 40 -12.97 5.33 -3.41
N LYS A 41 -12.53 4.63 -4.47
CA LYS A 41 -11.53 5.16 -5.42
C LYS A 41 -11.96 6.48 -6.06
N GLY A 42 -13.27 6.70 -6.23
CA GLY A 42 -13.82 7.89 -6.88
C GLY A 42 -14.61 8.79 -5.93
N LEU A 43 -14.48 8.64 -4.60
CA LEU A 43 -15.19 9.48 -3.64
C LEU A 43 -14.37 9.67 -2.36
N VAL A 44 -14.02 10.94 -2.11
CA VAL A 44 -13.30 11.39 -0.92
C VAL A 44 -14.01 12.59 -0.34
N PHE A 45 -14.20 12.60 0.98
CA PHE A 45 -14.62 13.79 1.72
C PHE A 45 -13.43 14.38 2.45
N GLY A 46 -13.37 15.69 2.56
CA GLY A 46 -12.37 16.41 3.34
C GLY A 46 -12.95 17.66 3.95
N ASP A 47 -12.14 18.37 4.74
CA ASP A 47 -12.52 19.66 5.30
C ASP A 47 -11.39 20.66 5.04
N ILE A 48 -11.74 21.85 4.54
CA ILE A 48 -10.83 23.00 4.42
C ILE A 48 -11.12 23.93 5.60
N GLN A 49 -10.08 24.24 6.38
CA GLN A 49 -10.13 25.28 7.39
C GLN A 49 -9.92 26.63 6.73
N LEU A 50 -10.92 27.49 6.85
CA LEU A 50 -10.94 28.86 6.36
C LEU A 50 -10.11 29.77 7.29
N SER A 51 -9.87 31.01 6.86
CA SER A 51 -9.03 31.97 7.59
C SER A 51 -9.62 32.42 8.94
N ASP A 52 -10.95 32.33 9.09
CA ASP A 52 -11.67 32.54 10.34
C ASP A 52 -11.67 31.32 11.28
N GLY A 53 -11.05 30.22 10.85
CA GLY A 53 -10.94 28.97 11.61
C GLY A 53 -12.11 28.01 11.39
N GLU A 54 -13.17 28.42 10.69
CA GLU A 54 -14.32 27.59 10.37
C GLU A 54 -13.97 26.51 9.34
N LEU A 55 -14.77 25.44 9.32
CA LEU A 55 -14.54 24.30 8.42
C LEU A 55 -15.58 24.27 7.30
N LEU A 56 -15.10 24.21 6.06
CA LEU A 56 -15.94 23.93 4.89
C LEU A 56 -15.74 22.47 4.45
N GLU A 57 -16.83 21.70 4.43
CA GLU A 57 -16.79 20.32 3.95
C GLU A 57 -16.60 20.29 2.43
N VAL A 58 -15.68 19.45 1.97
CA VAL A 58 -15.32 19.25 0.57
C VAL A 58 -15.64 17.84 0.13
N MET A 59 -16.29 17.71 -1.02
CA MET A 59 -16.51 16.44 -1.72
C MET A 59 -15.67 16.40 -3.00
N ILE A 60 -14.79 15.42 -3.08
CA ILE A 60 -13.99 15.09 -4.27
C ILE A 60 -14.60 13.82 -4.86
N ARG A 61 -15.19 13.91 -6.05
CA ARG A 61 -15.91 12.77 -6.65
C ARG A 61 -15.62 12.62 -8.14
N ALA A 62 -15.66 11.37 -8.61
CA ALA A 62 -15.57 11.08 -10.03
C ALA A 62 -16.83 11.59 -10.73
N GLN A 63 -16.65 12.44 -11.73
CA GLN A 63 -17.71 13.02 -12.53
C GLN A 63 -17.17 13.32 -13.93
N GLU A 64 -17.87 12.81 -14.94
CA GLU A 64 -17.52 12.97 -16.35
C GLU A 64 -17.35 14.45 -16.72
N GLY A 65 -16.25 14.75 -17.43
CA GLY A 65 -15.89 16.11 -17.84
C GLY A 65 -15.40 17.04 -16.72
N ILE A 66 -15.30 16.56 -15.47
CA ILE A 66 -14.83 17.34 -14.31
C ILE A 66 -13.61 16.71 -13.67
N LEU A 67 -13.79 15.53 -13.05
CA LEU A 67 -12.74 14.77 -12.39
C LEU A 67 -12.92 13.30 -12.72
N ASP A 68 -11.95 12.71 -13.39
CA ASP A 68 -11.89 11.27 -13.56
C ASP A 68 -11.16 10.61 -12.38
N PHE A 69 -11.08 9.27 -12.38
CA PHE A 69 -10.38 8.53 -11.33
C PHE A 69 -8.88 8.83 -11.27
N ALA A 70 -8.25 9.18 -12.40
CA ALA A 70 -6.83 9.50 -12.45
C ALA A 70 -6.55 10.85 -11.79
N ALA A 71 -7.35 11.87 -12.08
CA ALA A 71 -7.29 13.18 -11.44
C ALA A 71 -7.50 13.09 -9.92
N ILE A 72 -8.47 12.29 -9.46
CA ILE A 72 -8.71 12.08 -8.02
C ILE A 72 -7.54 11.35 -7.36
N ARG A 73 -6.94 10.36 -8.04
CA ARG A 73 -5.73 9.68 -7.57
C ARG A 73 -4.58 10.68 -7.42
N GLN A 74 -4.38 11.55 -8.41
CA GLN A 74 -3.35 12.58 -8.38
C GLN A 74 -3.55 13.57 -7.24
N ILE A 75 -4.76 14.10 -7.06
CA ILE A 75 -5.12 14.97 -5.92
C ILE A 75 -4.85 14.27 -4.57
N ASN A 76 -5.11 12.96 -4.49
CA ASN A 76 -4.84 12.19 -3.28
C ASN A 76 -3.35 12.02 -2.99
N TRP A 77 -2.49 12.08 -4.00
CA TRP A 77 -1.04 12.03 -3.85
C TRP A 77 -0.44 13.40 -3.54
N ASP A 78 -0.95 14.45 -4.18
CA ASP A 78 -0.34 15.78 -4.12
C ASP A 78 -0.79 16.59 -2.90
N VAL A 79 -2.05 16.47 -2.49
CA VAL A 79 -2.62 17.27 -1.40
C VAL A 79 -2.49 16.53 -0.07
N HIS A 80 -1.71 17.07 0.87
CA HIS A 80 -1.50 16.53 2.20
C HIS A 80 -2.32 17.27 3.26
N LEU A 81 -2.44 16.67 4.44
CA LEU A 81 -3.06 17.35 5.57
C LEU A 81 -2.14 18.45 6.07
N GLY A 82 -2.70 19.64 6.30
CA GLY A 82 -2.00 20.84 6.72
C GLY A 82 -1.61 21.77 5.58
N ASP A 83 -1.62 21.30 4.33
CA ASP A 83 -1.25 22.10 3.17
C ASP A 83 -2.20 23.28 3.00
N LEU A 84 -1.63 24.43 2.60
CA LEU A 84 -2.42 25.58 2.17
C LEU A 84 -2.82 25.35 0.71
N VAL A 85 -4.10 25.46 0.42
CA VAL A 85 -4.66 25.11 -0.87
C VAL A 85 -5.60 26.19 -1.40
N THR A 86 -5.61 26.31 -2.73
CA THR A 86 -6.65 27.03 -3.47
C THR A 86 -7.43 26.01 -4.28
N ALA A 87 -8.70 25.87 -3.94
CA ALA A 87 -9.59 24.85 -4.48
C ALA A 87 -10.71 25.50 -5.32
N TYR A 88 -11.02 24.92 -6.48
CA TYR A 88 -12.06 25.41 -7.39
C TYR A 88 -13.17 24.39 -7.54
N GLY A 89 -14.42 24.84 -7.55
CA GLY A 89 -15.56 23.95 -7.52
C GLY A 89 -16.90 24.67 -7.56
N LYS A 90 -17.92 23.98 -7.05
CA LYS A 90 -19.28 24.50 -6.87
C LYS A 90 -19.76 24.24 -5.46
N LEU A 91 -20.67 25.06 -4.96
CA LEU A 91 -21.32 24.83 -3.68
C LEU A 91 -22.64 24.10 -3.91
N GLN A 92 -22.97 23.14 -3.03
CA GLN A 92 -24.25 22.44 -3.02
C GLN A 92 -24.88 22.57 -1.65
N CYS A 93 -26.15 22.95 -1.62
CA CYS A 93 -26.88 22.99 -0.36
C CYS A 93 -27.09 21.58 0.19
N LYS A 94 -26.75 21.38 1.46
CA LYS A 94 -26.90 20.13 2.18
C LYS A 94 -28.05 20.29 3.16
N HIS A 95 -29.24 19.88 2.73
CA HIS A 95 -30.39 19.82 3.62
C HIS A 95 -30.28 18.62 4.54
N HIS A 96 -30.43 18.86 5.84
CA HIS A 96 -30.38 17.80 6.83
C HIS A 96 -31.78 17.44 7.37
N GLY A 97 -31.92 16.18 7.79
CA GLY A 97 -33.12 15.72 8.50
C GLY A 97 -33.27 16.41 9.87
N PRO A 98 -34.44 16.28 10.51
CA PRO A 98 -34.73 16.98 11.76
C PRO A 98 -33.66 16.74 12.84
N GLY A 99 -33.06 17.84 13.33
CA GLY A 99 -32.04 17.83 14.39
C GLY A 99 -30.62 18.26 13.97
N HIS A 100 -30.40 18.56 12.69
CA HIS A 100 -29.09 18.95 12.16
C HIS A 100 -29.18 20.26 11.35
N PRO A 101 -28.21 21.18 11.48
CA PRO A 101 -28.22 22.44 10.73
C PRO A 101 -27.91 22.20 9.25
N ASP A 102 -28.69 22.81 8.36
CA ASP A 102 -28.36 22.88 6.94
C ASP A 102 -27.00 23.56 6.74
N GLY A 103 -26.30 23.20 5.67
CA GLY A 103 -24.97 23.73 5.41
C GLY A 103 -24.53 23.60 3.96
N TRP A 104 -23.36 24.12 3.65
CA TRP A 104 -22.78 24.05 2.31
C TRP A 104 -21.83 22.85 2.18
N LEU A 105 -21.94 22.14 1.05
CA LEU A 105 -20.98 21.15 0.60
C LEU A 105 -20.23 21.67 -0.62
N PHE A 106 -18.91 21.81 -0.53
CA PHE A 106 -18.10 22.24 -1.66
C PHE A 106 -17.70 21.04 -2.53
N VAL A 107 -18.22 20.97 -3.75
CA VAL A 107 -17.87 19.94 -4.73
C VAL A 107 -16.66 20.38 -5.52
N LEU A 108 -15.55 19.69 -5.30
CA LEU A 108 -14.26 20.01 -5.91
C LEU A 108 -14.25 19.69 -7.40
N HIS A 109 -13.73 20.61 -8.21
CA HIS A 109 -13.42 20.41 -9.63
C HIS A 109 -11.90 20.39 -9.87
N SER A 110 -11.14 21.24 -9.18
CA SER A 110 -9.67 21.23 -9.21
C SER A 110 -9.09 21.82 -7.93
N ILE A 111 -7.83 21.55 -7.64
CA ILE A 111 -7.14 22.04 -6.45
C ILE A 111 -5.66 22.26 -6.75
N GLN A 112 -5.11 23.30 -6.18
CA GLN A 112 -3.69 23.62 -6.21
C GLN A 112 -3.17 23.70 -4.78
N VAL A 113 -1.98 23.14 -4.56
CA VAL A 113 -1.24 23.33 -3.32
C VAL A 113 -0.43 24.61 -3.45
N ASP A 114 -0.71 25.58 -2.59
CA ASP A 114 -0.01 26.86 -2.55
C ASP A 114 1.23 26.77 -1.64
N GLU A 115 1.12 26.05 -0.52
CA GLU A 115 2.21 25.83 0.44
C GLU A 115 2.13 24.41 1.02
N LEU A 116 3.26 23.70 1.01
CA LEU A 116 3.40 22.39 1.64
C LEU A 116 3.67 22.57 3.13
N TRP A 117 2.79 22.03 3.97
CA TRP A 117 2.93 22.13 5.42
C TRP A 117 4.23 21.51 5.92
N SER A 118 4.64 20.41 5.31
CA SER A 118 5.84 19.65 5.68
C SER A 118 7.14 20.44 5.52
N LEU A 119 7.20 21.45 4.64
CA LEU A 119 8.40 22.28 4.45
C LEU A 119 8.73 23.11 5.70
N HIS A 120 7.71 23.45 6.49
CA HIS A 120 7.86 24.27 7.69
C HIS A 120 7.83 23.44 8.99
N HIS A 121 7.64 22.12 8.88
CA HIS A 121 7.27 21.25 10.00
C HIS A 121 7.97 19.87 9.92
N GLU A 122 9.26 19.87 9.57
CA GLU A 122 10.06 18.64 9.41
C GLU A 122 9.99 17.73 10.64
N GLY A 123 9.72 16.44 10.41
CA GLY A 123 9.68 15.42 11.47
C GLY A 123 8.45 15.49 12.39
N THR A 124 7.51 16.40 12.15
CA THR A 124 6.26 16.51 12.92
C THR A 124 5.06 16.01 12.13
N VAL A 125 4.04 15.53 12.83
CA VAL A 125 2.80 15.04 12.21
C VAL A 125 1.74 16.13 12.34
N PHE A 126 1.09 16.48 11.23
CA PHE A 126 0.01 17.46 11.26
C PHE A 126 -1.13 16.99 12.17
N SER A 127 -1.54 17.85 13.10
CA SER A 127 -2.64 17.64 14.04
C SER A 127 -3.52 18.88 14.07
N TYR A 128 -4.74 18.76 13.56
CA TYR A 128 -5.71 19.85 13.56
C TYR A 128 -6.22 20.20 14.96
N THR A 129 -6.17 19.26 15.91
CA THR A 129 -6.69 19.47 17.28
C THR A 129 -5.78 20.31 18.16
N ASP A 130 -4.48 20.38 17.84
CA ASP A 130 -3.49 21.07 18.69
C ASP A 130 -3.44 22.59 18.40
N ALA A 131 -4.02 23.05 17.30
CA ALA A 131 -4.09 24.47 16.94
C ALA A 131 -5.19 25.25 17.69
N THR A 132 -6.08 24.55 18.42
CA THR A 132 -7.19 25.18 19.17
C THR A 132 -6.87 25.42 20.66
N ASP A 133 -5.66 25.11 21.14
CA ASP A 133 -5.32 25.25 22.56
C ASP A 133 -4.52 26.52 22.85
N SER A 134 -5.23 27.66 22.89
CA SER A 134 -4.83 28.88 23.57
C SER A 134 -6.08 29.73 23.84
N THR A 135 -6.61 29.58 25.06
CA THR A 135 -7.53 30.52 25.74
C THR A 135 -8.81 30.93 24.98
N ARG A 136 -9.84 30.09 25.08
CA ARG A 136 -11.26 30.49 25.31
C ARG A 136 -12.10 29.24 25.47
N ASP A 137 -13.08 29.30 26.38
CA ASP A 137 -14.23 28.39 26.40
C ASP A 137 -14.95 28.47 25.04
N ALA A 138 -14.47 27.69 24.08
CA ALA A 138 -15.07 27.60 22.75
C ALA A 138 -16.28 26.67 22.85
N PRO A 139 -17.49 27.12 22.46
CA PRO A 139 -18.64 26.23 22.37
C PRO A 139 -18.27 25.11 21.39
N SER A 140 -18.53 23.86 21.83
CA SER A 140 -18.39 22.63 21.05
C SER A 140 -18.58 22.87 19.55
N VAL A 141 -17.53 22.58 18.75
CA VAL A 141 -17.55 22.64 17.29
C VAL A 141 -18.67 21.74 16.78
N LYS A 142 -19.84 22.36 16.51
CA LYS A 142 -21.03 21.72 15.94
C LYS A 142 -20.78 21.47 14.46
N GLY A 143 -20.17 20.35 14.13
CA GLY A 143 -19.96 19.95 12.72
C GLY A 143 -19.07 18.73 12.56
N SER A 144 -18.26 18.41 13.56
CA SER A 144 -17.52 17.15 13.58
C SER A 144 -18.44 16.06 14.11
N TRP A 145 -18.72 15.02 13.31
CA TRP A 145 -19.27 13.76 13.80
C TRP A 145 -18.29 13.13 14.80
N VAL A 146 -18.26 13.60 16.04
CA VAL A 146 -17.66 12.89 17.16
C VAL A 146 -18.66 11.79 17.49
N LEU A 147 -18.59 10.70 16.73
CA LEU A 147 -19.33 9.50 17.09
C LEU A 147 -18.93 9.13 18.53
N PRO A 148 -19.89 8.79 19.39
CA PRO A 148 -19.58 8.42 20.77
C PRO A 148 -18.56 7.27 20.78
N PRO A 149 -17.76 7.14 21.86
CA PRO A 149 -16.92 5.97 22.07
C PRO A 149 -17.74 4.71 21.81
N SER A 150 -17.21 3.73 21.08
CA SER A 150 -17.96 2.50 20.74
C SER A 150 -18.43 1.77 22.01
N SER A 151 -17.71 1.91 23.13
CA SER A 151 -18.12 1.42 24.45
C SER A 151 -19.38 2.10 25.02
N LYS A 152 -19.80 3.22 24.45
CA LYS A 152 -20.97 4.04 24.82
C LYS A 152 -21.98 4.17 23.66
N ALA A 153 -21.75 3.50 22.53
CA ALA A 153 -22.59 3.60 21.35
C ALA A 153 -23.76 2.60 21.43
N GLY A 154 -24.98 3.05 21.20
CA GLY A 154 -26.18 2.20 21.19
C GLY A 154 -26.34 1.32 19.94
N ALA A 155 -25.44 1.43 18.95
CA ALA A 155 -25.47 0.67 17.71
C ALA A 155 -24.06 0.34 17.19
N VAL A 156 -23.93 -0.80 16.51
CA VAL A 156 -22.68 -1.30 15.93
C VAL A 156 -22.35 -0.54 14.64
N ASN A 157 -21.20 0.14 14.59
CA ASN A 157 -20.73 0.77 13.36
C ASN A 157 -20.20 -0.25 12.36
N LYS A 158 -20.52 -0.06 11.07
CA LYS A 158 -20.27 -1.03 9.99
C LYS A 158 -18.88 -0.83 9.35
N TYR A 159 -17.80 -0.96 10.12
CA TYR A 159 -16.44 -1.00 9.56
C TYR A 159 -16.08 -2.44 9.19
N THR A 160 -15.89 -2.73 7.89
CA THR A 160 -15.75 -4.10 7.37
C THR A 160 -14.36 -4.72 7.57
N ASN A 161 -13.33 -3.91 7.80
CA ASN A 161 -11.93 -4.36 7.86
C ASN A 161 -11.29 -4.22 9.25
N MET A 162 -12.12 -4.15 10.29
CA MET A 162 -11.68 -4.01 11.68
C MET A 162 -11.93 -5.31 12.46
N VAL A 163 -11.12 -5.53 13.50
CA VAL A 163 -11.36 -6.63 14.44
C VAL A 163 -12.56 -6.25 15.29
N VAL A 164 -13.55 -7.14 15.34
CA VAL A 164 -14.74 -6.96 16.17
C VAL A 164 -14.60 -7.76 17.47
N LEU A 165 -14.72 -7.08 18.61
CA LEU A 165 -14.78 -7.67 19.95
C LEU A 165 -16.07 -7.19 20.62
N ASP A 166 -16.81 -8.10 21.25
CA ASP A 166 -18.09 -7.83 21.90
C ASP A 166 -19.10 -7.07 21.04
N GLY A 167 -19.07 -7.32 19.73
CA GLY A 167 -19.93 -6.63 18.75
C GLY A 167 -19.44 -5.25 18.33
N PHE A 168 -18.32 -4.74 18.86
CA PHE A 168 -17.79 -3.42 18.54
C PHE A 168 -16.46 -3.46 17.77
N ASN A 169 -16.18 -2.43 16.99
CA ASN A 169 -14.89 -2.29 16.30
C ASN A 169 -13.80 -1.92 17.30
N ALA A 170 -12.91 -2.88 17.55
CA ALA A 170 -11.84 -2.77 18.53
C ALA A 170 -10.71 -1.86 18.04
N CYS A 171 -10.21 -0.99 18.92
CA CYS A 171 -9.17 -0.03 18.59
C CYS A 171 -7.85 -0.72 18.26
N LYS A 172 -7.42 -0.59 17.01
CA LYS A 172 -6.12 -1.12 16.55
C LYS A 172 -4.97 -0.57 17.38
N TYR A 173 -4.94 0.73 17.64
CA TYR A 173 -3.82 1.37 18.32
C TYR A 173 -3.71 0.89 19.78
N TYR A 174 -4.83 0.82 20.48
CA TYR A 174 -4.89 0.34 21.85
C TYR A 174 -4.42 -1.11 21.98
N PHE A 175 -4.97 -2.03 21.19
CA PHE A 175 -4.61 -3.45 21.30
C PHE A 175 -3.28 -3.82 20.65
N SER A 176 -2.75 -2.98 19.74
CA SER A 176 -1.45 -3.24 19.11
C SER A 176 -0.26 -3.13 20.07
N SER A 177 -0.36 -2.31 21.12
CA SER A 177 0.71 -2.17 22.12
C SER A 177 0.53 -3.15 23.27
N SER A 178 1.58 -3.37 24.06
CA SER A 178 1.52 -4.23 25.24
C SER A 178 0.77 -3.62 26.43
N SER A 179 0.40 -2.34 26.36
CA SER A 179 -0.15 -1.58 27.50
C SER A 179 -1.29 -0.62 27.14
N GLY A 180 -1.82 -0.64 25.91
CA GLY A 180 -2.82 0.33 25.46
C GLY A 180 -2.26 1.71 25.07
N ALA A 181 -1.02 2.02 25.45
CA ALA A 181 -0.41 3.35 25.38
C ALA A 181 -0.30 3.96 23.97
N ASN A 182 -0.44 3.16 22.90
CA ASN A 182 -0.35 3.69 21.53
C ASN A 182 -1.64 4.40 21.08
N CYS A 183 -2.75 4.28 21.83
CA CYS A 183 -3.97 5.03 21.55
C CYS A 183 -3.95 6.37 22.29
N LEU A 184 -3.70 7.46 21.57
CA LEU A 184 -3.66 8.81 22.12
C LEU A 184 -5.03 9.35 22.55
N ARG A 185 -6.12 8.71 22.12
CA ARG A 185 -7.50 9.16 22.36
C ARG A 185 -8.10 8.66 23.68
N GLY A 186 -7.45 7.70 24.36
CA GLY A 186 -7.91 7.18 25.65
C GLY A 186 -9.40 6.82 25.67
N GLU A 187 -10.12 7.29 26.69
CA GLU A 187 -11.57 7.06 26.85
C GLU A 187 -12.45 7.80 25.82
N GLN A 188 -11.90 8.79 25.12
CA GLN A 188 -12.57 9.52 24.05
C GLN A 188 -12.42 8.81 22.69
N CYS A 189 -11.74 7.66 22.65
CA CYS A 189 -11.57 6.92 21.42
C CYS A 189 -12.91 6.42 20.89
N HIS A 190 -13.20 6.75 19.63
CA HIS A 190 -14.35 6.22 18.93
C HIS A 190 -14.36 4.68 18.89
N PHE A 191 -13.19 4.03 18.85
CA PHE A 191 -13.08 2.58 18.77
C PHE A 191 -13.03 1.93 20.16
N TRP A 192 -13.54 0.70 20.25
CA TRP A 192 -13.74 0.02 21.52
C TRP A 192 -12.40 -0.39 22.18
N HIS A 193 -12.28 -0.12 23.48
CA HIS A 193 -11.14 -0.50 24.33
C HIS A 193 -11.48 -1.59 25.35
N GLY A 194 -12.77 -1.84 25.61
CA GLY A 194 -13.21 -2.67 26.73
C GLY A 194 -12.93 -2.04 28.09
N GLN A 195 -13.11 -2.81 29.15
CA GLN A 195 -12.69 -2.40 30.50
C GLN A 195 -11.17 -2.57 30.66
N PRO A 196 -10.49 -1.66 31.36
CA PRO A 196 -9.03 -1.75 31.58
C PRO A 196 -8.58 -3.07 32.22
N GLU A 197 -9.40 -3.65 33.09
CA GLU A 197 -9.13 -4.90 33.81
C GLU A 197 -9.05 -6.09 32.85
N ASP A 198 -9.84 -6.06 31.78
CA ASP A 198 -9.92 -7.11 30.76
C ASP A 198 -8.87 -6.94 29.64
N PHE A 199 -8.02 -5.91 29.73
CA PHE A 199 -7.09 -5.53 28.66
C PHE A 199 -6.26 -6.72 28.14
N LYS A 200 -5.70 -7.54 29.05
CA LYS A 200 -4.85 -8.67 28.65
C LYS A 200 -5.60 -9.69 27.81
N GLU A 201 -6.83 -10.00 28.21
CA GLU A 201 -7.67 -10.98 27.52
C GLU A 201 -8.20 -10.42 26.19
N ASN A 202 -8.71 -9.19 26.20
CA ASN A 202 -9.17 -8.50 24.99
C ASN A 202 -8.05 -8.34 23.97
N ARG A 203 -6.83 -8.05 24.42
CA ARG A 203 -5.65 -8.01 23.55
C ARG A 203 -5.34 -9.38 22.94
N ARG A 204 -5.41 -10.46 23.71
CA ARG A 204 -5.19 -11.83 23.23
C ARG A 204 -6.21 -12.19 22.15
N LEU A 205 -7.50 -11.94 22.40
CA LEU A 205 -8.59 -12.15 21.44
C LEU A 205 -8.43 -11.28 20.19
N TRP A 206 -8.07 -10.01 20.38
CA TRP A 206 -7.80 -9.08 19.29
C TRP A 206 -6.69 -9.59 18.38
N MET A 207 -5.56 -10.03 18.96
CA MET A 207 -4.41 -10.56 18.22
C MET A 207 -4.79 -11.82 17.44
N ALA A 208 -5.50 -12.76 18.04
CA ALA A 208 -5.96 -13.98 17.38
C ALA A 208 -6.84 -13.67 16.16
N LYS A 209 -7.90 -12.86 16.34
CA LYS A 209 -8.78 -12.42 15.26
C LYS A 209 -8.02 -11.61 14.20
N ARG A 210 -7.04 -10.79 14.61
CA ARG A 210 -6.23 -10.00 13.68
C ARG A 210 -5.33 -10.88 12.81
N ILE A 211 -4.75 -11.94 13.38
CA ILE A 211 -3.95 -12.92 12.65
C ILE A 211 -4.84 -13.63 11.62
N GLU A 212 -6.02 -14.10 12.03
CA GLU A 212 -6.99 -14.74 11.14
C GLU A 212 -7.45 -13.81 9.99
N GLN A 213 -7.84 -12.57 10.29
CA GLN A 213 -8.21 -11.59 9.27
C GLN A 213 -7.05 -11.31 8.30
N ARG A 214 -5.80 -11.23 8.79
CA ARG A 214 -4.63 -11.03 7.94
C ARG A 214 -4.34 -12.25 7.07
N ALA A 215 -4.52 -13.46 7.59
CA ALA A 215 -4.37 -14.68 6.81
C ALA A 215 -5.41 -14.75 5.67
N LYS A 216 -6.68 -14.47 5.98
CA LYS A 216 -7.76 -14.37 4.99
C LYS A 216 -7.51 -13.28 3.95
N ALA A 217 -7.11 -12.08 4.36
CA ALA A 217 -6.81 -10.98 3.44
C ALA A 217 -5.55 -11.19 2.58
N ALA A 218 -4.61 -12.03 3.04
CA ALA A 218 -3.42 -12.40 2.29
C ALA A 218 -3.63 -13.62 1.39
N HIS A 219 -4.74 -14.35 1.57
CA HIS A 219 -5.09 -15.48 0.73
C HIS A 219 -5.52 -14.97 -0.64
N LEU A 220 -4.86 -15.47 -1.67
CA LEU A 220 -5.04 -15.04 -3.05
C LEU A 220 -6.02 -15.99 -3.75
N ALA A 221 -6.81 -15.47 -4.69
CA ALA A 221 -7.68 -16.29 -5.50
C ALA A 221 -6.85 -17.34 -6.26
N GLY A 222 -7.24 -18.62 -6.16
CA GLY A 222 -6.52 -19.75 -6.75
C GLY A 222 -5.45 -20.39 -5.86
N ASP A 223 -5.18 -19.84 -4.67
CA ASP A 223 -4.32 -20.50 -3.68
C ASP A 223 -5.12 -21.59 -2.97
N ASN A 224 -4.88 -22.86 -3.29
CA ASN A 224 -5.58 -23.98 -2.66
C ASN A 224 -4.98 -24.38 -1.29
N GLY A 225 -3.90 -23.72 -0.87
CA GLY A 225 -3.25 -23.99 0.41
C GLY A 225 -4.03 -23.43 1.60
N ASP A 226 -4.13 -24.21 2.69
CA ASP A 226 -4.76 -23.74 3.93
C ASP A 226 -4.03 -22.49 4.47
N PRO A 227 -4.71 -21.32 4.58
CA PRO A 227 -4.11 -20.10 5.11
C PRO A 227 -3.48 -20.25 6.50
N HIS A 228 -3.96 -21.21 7.30
CA HIS A 228 -3.49 -21.47 8.66
C HIS A 228 -2.30 -22.44 8.73
N SER A 229 -2.04 -23.21 7.67
CA SER A 229 -0.89 -24.12 7.58
C SER A 229 0.36 -23.45 6.98
N LYS A 230 0.22 -22.23 6.46
CA LYS A 230 1.31 -21.46 5.86
C LYS A 230 2.44 -21.19 6.87
N ILE A 231 3.67 -21.46 6.44
CA ILE A 231 4.86 -21.32 7.26
C ILE A 231 5.15 -19.82 7.53
N ASP A 232 5.73 -19.54 8.69
CA ASP A 232 6.08 -18.19 9.12
C ASP A 232 6.98 -17.44 8.13
N LYS A 233 6.81 -16.12 8.06
CA LYS A 233 7.54 -15.21 7.16
C LYS A 233 9.06 -15.31 7.32
N ALA A 234 9.57 -15.72 8.48
CA ALA A 234 11.00 -15.92 8.69
C ALA A 234 11.61 -17.01 7.80
N GLN A 235 10.80 -17.97 7.31
CA GLN A 235 11.28 -19.07 6.47
C GLN A 235 11.06 -18.87 4.97
N ARG A 236 10.44 -17.76 4.55
CA ARG A 236 10.09 -17.52 3.14
C ARG A 236 11.28 -17.63 2.18
N SER A 237 12.47 -17.14 2.57
CA SER A 237 13.68 -17.22 1.74
C SER A 237 14.15 -18.66 1.56
N ARG A 238 14.10 -19.46 2.63
CA ARG A 238 14.39 -20.89 2.56
C ARG A 238 13.41 -21.58 1.63
N ILE A 239 12.10 -21.39 1.83
CA ILE A 239 11.06 -22.04 1.01
C ILE A 239 11.21 -21.66 -0.47
N PHE A 240 11.45 -20.39 -0.78
CA PHE A 240 11.71 -19.93 -2.15
C PHE A 240 12.96 -20.57 -2.75
N CYS A 241 14.06 -20.68 -1.98
CA CYS A 241 15.29 -21.31 -2.45
C CYS A 241 15.18 -22.83 -2.57
N ASP A 242 14.41 -23.49 -1.69
CA ASP A 242 14.12 -24.91 -1.74
C ASP A 242 13.32 -25.21 -3.02
N TRP A 243 12.26 -24.45 -3.31
CA TRP A 243 11.49 -24.53 -4.56
C TRP A 243 12.34 -24.26 -5.81
N LEU A 244 13.23 -23.26 -5.79
CA LEU A 244 14.15 -23.00 -6.91
C LEU A 244 15.04 -24.20 -7.21
N VAL A 245 15.58 -24.83 -6.16
CA VAL A 245 16.47 -25.99 -6.30
C VAL A 245 15.69 -27.21 -6.78
N GLU A 246 14.46 -27.41 -6.30
CA GLU A 246 13.58 -28.46 -6.79
C GLU A 246 13.21 -28.26 -8.28
N SER A 247 13.02 -27.00 -8.70
CA SER A 247 12.60 -26.65 -10.06
C SER A 247 13.72 -26.73 -11.10
N LEU A 248 14.91 -26.25 -10.76
CA LEU A 248 16.04 -26.10 -11.70
C LEU A 248 17.19 -27.08 -11.43
N GLY A 249 17.31 -27.59 -10.19
CA GLY A 249 18.45 -28.38 -9.75
C GLY A 249 19.68 -27.54 -9.40
N GLU A 250 20.49 -28.03 -8.44
CA GLU A 250 21.67 -27.30 -7.96
C GLU A 250 22.70 -27.05 -9.06
N GLY A 251 22.89 -28.01 -9.97
CA GLY A 251 23.85 -27.90 -11.07
C GLY A 251 23.50 -26.81 -12.08
N CYS A 252 22.22 -26.66 -12.44
CA CYS A 252 21.75 -25.59 -13.30
C CYS A 252 21.90 -24.24 -12.62
N LEU A 253 21.46 -24.13 -11.37
CA LEU A 253 21.60 -22.90 -10.58
C LEU A 253 23.06 -22.46 -10.43
N ALA A 254 23.99 -23.42 -10.32
CA ALA A 254 25.42 -23.14 -10.19
C ALA A 254 26.15 -22.91 -11.52
N ALA A 255 25.47 -23.01 -12.67
CA ALA A 255 26.09 -22.80 -13.97
C ALA A 255 26.50 -21.34 -14.20
N GLY A 256 27.57 -21.15 -14.98
CA GLY A 256 28.10 -19.84 -15.34
C GLY A 256 28.42 -18.98 -14.12
N THR A 257 27.87 -17.76 -14.05
CA THR A 257 28.06 -16.86 -12.89
C THR A 257 27.09 -17.13 -11.75
N GLY A 258 26.17 -18.10 -11.93
CA GLY A 258 25.17 -18.52 -10.96
C GLY A 258 23.95 -17.62 -10.90
N VAL A 259 23.38 -17.52 -9.70
CA VAL A 259 22.11 -16.82 -9.44
C VAL A 259 22.35 -15.32 -9.24
N VAL A 260 21.53 -14.47 -9.86
CA VAL A 260 21.52 -13.02 -9.58
C VAL A 260 20.31 -12.69 -8.71
N ASP A 261 20.54 -12.35 -7.43
CA ASP A 261 19.50 -11.93 -6.48
C ASP A 261 19.34 -10.41 -6.50
N VAL A 262 18.18 -9.91 -6.93
CA VAL A 262 17.92 -8.49 -7.15
C VAL A 262 17.01 -7.93 -6.06
N ALA A 263 17.41 -6.79 -5.49
CA ALA A 263 16.76 -6.13 -4.36
C ALA A 263 16.63 -7.04 -3.11
N GLY A 264 17.60 -7.94 -2.90
CA GLY A 264 17.60 -8.92 -1.81
C GLY A 264 17.88 -8.35 -0.41
N GLY A 265 18.18 -7.05 -0.29
CA GLY A 265 18.29 -6.31 0.96
C GLY A 265 19.28 -6.91 1.97
N LYS A 266 18.78 -7.68 2.94
CA LYS A 266 19.61 -8.28 4.00
C LYS A 266 20.34 -9.55 3.57
N GLY A 267 20.20 -9.97 2.30
CA GLY A 267 20.93 -11.10 1.73
C GLY A 267 20.39 -12.47 2.13
N ASP A 268 19.09 -12.58 2.41
CA ASP A 268 18.50 -13.85 2.86
C ASP A 268 18.59 -14.96 1.79
N ILE A 269 18.42 -14.66 0.50
CA ILE A 269 18.61 -15.62 -0.61
C ILE A 269 20.08 -16.06 -0.70
N PRO A 270 21.08 -15.14 -0.77
CA PRO A 270 22.48 -15.51 -0.73
C PRO A 270 22.87 -16.34 0.51
N ILE A 271 22.25 -16.12 1.67
CA ILE A 271 22.48 -16.98 2.83
C ILE A 271 22.04 -18.43 2.57
N GLN A 272 20.90 -18.65 1.91
CA GLN A 272 20.41 -20.00 1.60
C GLN A 272 21.18 -20.66 0.46
N LEU A 273 21.39 -19.95 -0.66
CA LEU A 273 22.04 -20.51 -1.85
C LEU A 273 23.57 -20.55 -1.71
N TRP A 274 24.20 -19.41 -1.48
CA TRP A 274 25.66 -19.32 -1.39
C TRP A 274 26.19 -19.92 -0.09
N ILE A 275 25.78 -19.39 1.07
CA ILE A 275 26.39 -19.78 2.34
C ILE A 275 26.06 -21.22 2.74
N GLN A 276 24.79 -21.63 2.64
CA GLN A 276 24.41 -22.98 3.06
C GLN A 276 24.72 -24.04 1.99
N ARG A 277 24.26 -23.83 0.74
CA ARG A 277 24.34 -24.83 -0.35
C ARG A 277 25.63 -24.74 -1.16
N GLY A 278 26.22 -23.56 -1.31
CA GLY A 278 27.41 -23.35 -2.13
C GLY A 278 27.12 -23.07 -3.59
N ILE A 279 25.89 -22.70 -3.90
CA ILE A 279 25.46 -22.28 -5.23
C ILE A 279 25.92 -20.83 -5.42
N PRO A 280 26.68 -20.52 -6.49
CA PRO A 280 27.08 -19.16 -6.82
C PRO A 280 25.89 -18.18 -6.86
N THR A 281 26.02 -17.04 -6.22
CA THR A 281 24.96 -16.03 -6.10
C THR A 281 25.59 -14.65 -5.97
N THR A 282 25.11 -13.68 -6.74
CA THR A 282 25.51 -12.28 -6.65
C THR A 282 24.31 -11.44 -6.26
N LEU A 283 24.43 -10.63 -5.19
CA LEU A 283 23.38 -9.71 -4.77
C LEU A 283 23.49 -8.38 -5.53
N ILE A 284 22.38 -7.86 -6.03
CA ILE A 284 22.25 -6.50 -6.56
C ILE A 284 21.26 -5.75 -5.67
N ASP A 285 21.73 -4.77 -4.91
CA ASP A 285 20.89 -3.86 -4.12
C ASP A 285 21.65 -2.55 -3.93
N PRO A 286 21.03 -1.37 -4.14
CA PRO A 286 21.71 -0.08 -3.97
C PRO A 286 22.17 0.16 -2.53
N ARG A 287 21.65 -0.59 -1.56
CA ARG A 287 21.99 -0.46 -0.14
C ARG A 287 22.93 -1.57 0.29
N PRO A 288 23.97 -1.26 1.09
CA PRO A 288 24.83 -2.29 1.67
C PRO A 288 24.05 -3.35 2.44
N MET A 289 24.40 -4.62 2.23
CA MET A 289 23.77 -5.75 2.92
C MET A 289 23.91 -5.64 4.44
N LYS A 290 22.78 -5.68 5.15
CA LYS A 290 22.73 -5.61 6.62
C LYS A 290 22.29 -6.94 7.23
N LEU A 291 23.24 -7.86 7.36
CA LEU A 291 23.01 -9.19 7.94
C LEU A 291 22.45 -9.11 9.36
N GLY A 292 21.46 -9.95 9.68
CA GLY A 292 20.99 -10.15 11.05
C GLY A 292 22.00 -10.91 11.93
N LYS A 293 21.81 -10.87 13.26
CA LYS A 293 22.70 -11.54 14.23
C LYS A 293 22.88 -13.03 13.95
N TYR A 294 21.81 -13.72 13.55
CA TYR A 294 21.84 -15.14 13.20
C TYR A 294 22.61 -15.40 11.90
N ASN A 295 22.31 -14.68 10.82
CA ASN A 295 22.99 -14.83 9.53
C ASN A 295 24.50 -14.54 9.64
N ARG A 296 24.92 -13.55 10.44
CA ARG A 296 26.35 -13.31 10.71
C ARG A 296 27.06 -14.53 11.31
N LYS A 297 26.40 -15.26 12.22
CA LYS A 297 26.95 -16.49 12.78
C LYS A 297 27.06 -17.60 11.73
N LEU A 298 26.07 -17.72 10.85
CA LEU A 298 26.12 -18.69 9.74
C LEU A 298 27.28 -18.41 8.79
N VAL A 299 27.48 -17.14 8.41
CA VAL A 299 28.60 -16.72 7.55
C VAL A 299 29.93 -17.04 8.22
N ALA A 300 30.12 -16.62 9.49
CA ALA A 300 31.37 -16.89 10.21
C ALA A 300 31.66 -18.40 10.34
N LYS A 301 30.62 -19.22 10.57
CA LYS A 301 30.75 -20.68 10.59
C LYS A 301 31.13 -21.23 9.22
N ALA A 302 30.51 -20.77 8.14
CA ALA A 302 30.82 -21.22 6.79
C ALA A 302 32.23 -20.79 6.34
N GLU A 303 32.68 -19.61 6.74
CA GLU A 303 34.04 -19.15 6.51
C GLU A 303 35.05 -20.04 7.25
N PHE A 304 34.81 -20.33 8.52
CA PHE A 304 35.69 -21.20 9.32
C PHE A 304 35.71 -22.65 8.82
N THR A 305 34.56 -23.21 8.45
CA THR A 305 34.43 -24.65 8.13
C THR A 305 34.62 -24.97 6.65
N LYS A 306 34.29 -24.04 5.75
CA LYS A 306 34.27 -24.25 4.29
C LYS A 306 35.09 -23.21 3.53
N GLY A 307 35.74 -22.25 4.20
CA GLY A 307 36.43 -21.12 3.56
C GLY A 307 35.50 -20.14 2.82
N ARG A 308 34.18 -20.27 2.99
CA ARG A 308 33.19 -19.54 2.20
C ARG A 308 32.79 -18.23 2.89
N LYS A 309 33.24 -17.12 2.32
CA LYS A 309 32.83 -15.75 2.70
C LYS A 309 31.43 -15.42 2.18
N MET A 310 30.89 -14.27 2.58
CA MET A 310 29.62 -13.78 2.02
C MET A 310 29.71 -13.59 0.50
N SER A 311 28.58 -13.76 -0.18
CA SER A 311 28.47 -13.54 -1.62
C SER A 311 28.93 -12.13 -2.03
N PRO A 312 29.38 -11.94 -3.28
CA PRO A 312 29.54 -10.62 -3.86
C PRO A 312 28.24 -9.81 -3.82
N GLN A 313 28.38 -8.49 -3.70
CA GLN A 313 27.28 -7.54 -3.82
C GLN A 313 27.66 -6.42 -4.78
N LEU A 314 26.75 -6.09 -5.71
CA LEU A 314 26.78 -4.86 -6.50
C LEU A 314 25.87 -3.83 -5.83
N LEU A 315 26.44 -2.69 -5.46
CA LEU A 315 25.73 -1.57 -4.82
C LEU A 315 25.04 -0.69 -5.87
N ARG A 316 24.09 -1.27 -6.60
CA ARG A 316 23.35 -0.63 -7.70
C ARG A 316 21.89 -1.06 -7.73
N CYS A 317 21.07 -0.26 -8.39
CA CYS A 317 19.76 -0.71 -8.87
C CYS A 317 19.94 -1.63 -10.08
N LEU A 318 18.92 -2.43 -10.41
CA LEU A 318 18.88 -3.12 -11.70
C LEU A 318 18.30 -2.16 -12.75
N ASP A 319 19.15 -1.71 -13.67
CA ASP A 319 18.83 -0.82 -14.78
C ASP A 319 19.72 -1.13 -16.00
N ASP A 320 19.43 -0.48 -17.13
CA ASP A 320 20.18 -0.68 -18.38
C ASP A 320 21.68 -0.36 -18.25
N GLU A 321 22.04 0.60 -17.41
CA GLU A 321 23.45 0.95 -17.16
C GLU A 321 24.16 -0.21 -16.45
N THR A 322 23.54 -0.76 -15.41
CA THR A 322 24.05 -1.90 -14.65
C THR A 322 24.18 -3.14 -15.54
N LEU A 323 23.19 -3.41 -16.39
CA LEU A 323 23.26 -4.49 -17.37
C LEU A 323 24.46 -4.35 -18.31
N LYS A 324 24.69 -3.15 -18.85
CA LYS A 324 25.83 -2.85 -19.74
C LYS A 324 27.17 -2.98 -19.03
N LEU A 325 27.31 -2.40 -17.83
CA LEU A 325 28.55 -2.41 -17.06
C LEU A 325 28.97 -3.82 -16.61
N HIS A 326 28.01 -4.71 -16.40
CA HIS A 326 28.25 -6.07 -15.91
C HIS A 326 27.77 -7.13 -16.89
N THR A 327 28.02 -6.91 -18.19
CA THR A 327 27.52 -7.78 -19.28
C THR A 327 27.85 -9.26 -19.06
N GLU A 328 29.07 -9.61 -18.63
CA GLU A 328 29.47 -11.00 -18.35
C GLU A 328 28.62 -11.62 -17.22
N LEU A 329 28.35 -10.87 -16.13
CA LEU A 329 27.53 -11.35 -15.02
C LEU A 329 26.15 -11.78 -15.53
N PHE A 330 25.49 -10.95 -16.32
CA PHE A 330 24.12 -11.19 -16.78
C PHE A 330 24.06 -12.18 -17.95
N THR A 331 25.04 -12.15 -18.86
CA THR A 331 25.09 -13.08 -20.01
C THR A 331 25.35 -14.51 -19.56
N ASP A 332 26.13 -14.70 -18.50
CA ASP A 332 26.51 -16.03 -18.02
C ASP A 332 25.73 -16.46 -16.77
N CYS A 333 24.81 -15.65 -16.24
CA CYS A 333 24.00 -16.07 -15.10
C CYS A 333 23.06 -17.22 -15.47
N SER A 334 22.76 -18.06 -14.49
CA SER A 334 21.82 -19.17 -14.63
C SER A 334 20.37 -18.70 -14.54
N VAL A 335 20.08 -17.75 -13.65
CA VAL A 335 18.73 -17.24 -13.39
C VAL A 335 18.77 -15.88 -12.67
N LEU A 336 17.83 -15.00 -12.99
CA LEU A 336 17.55 -13.78 -12.22
C LEU A 336 16.42 -14.03 -11.22
N VAL A 337 16.62 -13.67 -9.95
CA VAL A 337 15.63 -13.89 -8.90
C VAL A 337 15.37 -12.65 -8.08
N GLY A 338 14.17 -12.55 -7.51
CA GLY A 338 13.84 -11.52 -6.53
C GLY A 338 12.64 -11.89 -5.68
N MET A 339 12.83 -12.08 -4.39
CA MET A 339 11.76 -12.39 -3.46
C MET A 339 11.34 -11.12 -2.69
N HIS A 340 10.13 -10.63 -3.00
CA HIS A 340 9.65 -9.32 -2.55
C HIS A 340 10.59 -8.17 -2.97
N PRO A 341 11.00 -8.09 -4.25
CA PRO A 341 12.01 -7.14 -4.69
C PRO A 341 11.40 -5.75 -4.78
N ASP A 342 11.76 -4.91 -3.81
CA ASP A 342 11.28 -3.54 -3.65
C ASP A 342 11.67 -2.71 -4.88
N GLU A 343 10.68 -2.11 -5.54
CA GLU A 343 10.81 -1.30 -6.77
C GLU A 343 11.37 -2.04 -8.02
N ALA A 344 12.10 -3.13 -7.86
CA ALA A 344 12.81 -3.85 -8.93
C ALA A 344 12.03 -5.02 -9.55
N THR A 345 10.80 -5.30 -9.09
CA THR A 345 10.01 -6.46 -9.57
C THR A 345 9.88 -6.49 -11.10
N GLU A 346 9.48 -5.38 -11.72
CA GLU A 346 9.34 -5.29 -13.18
C GLU A 346 10.69 -5.33 -13.88
N ALA A 347 11.69 -4.59 -13.37
CA ALA A 347 13.03 -4.55 -13.97
C ALA A 347 13.67 -5.94 -14.09
N ILE A 348 13.42 -6.83 -13.12
CA ILE A 348 13.88 -8.23 -13.19
C ILE A 348 13.25 -8.95 -14.37
N VAL A 349 11.92 -8.81 -14.55
CA VAL A 349 11.20 -9.46 -15.66
C VAL A 349 11.70 -8.92 -16.99
N ASP A 350 11.80 -7.59 -17.14
CA ASP A 350 12.22 -6.96 -18.39
C ASP A 350 13.66 -7.32 -18.76
N ALA A 351 14.58 -7.31 -17.78
CA ALA A 351 15.95 -7.75 -17.99
C ALA A 351 16.02 -9.22 -18.40
N ALA A 352 15.28 -10.09 -17.71
CA ALA A 352 15.27 -11.52 -18.01
C ALA A 352 14.73 -11.81 -19.41
N LEU A 353 13.60 -11.20 -19.79
CA LEU A 353 13.02 -11.33 -21.13
C LEU A 353 13.96 -10.81 -22.22
N THR A 354 14.58 -9.65 -21.99
CA THR A 354 15.53 -9.04 -22.93
C THR A 354 16.76 -9.92 -23.15
N LEU A 355 17.26 -10.55 -22.09
CA LEU A 355 18.44 -11.42 -22.13
C LEU A 355 18.13 -12.87 -22.51
N GLY A 356 16.85 -13.25 -22.62
CA GLY A 356 16.42 -14.64 -22.76
C GLY A 356 16.84 -15.52 -21.58
N LYS A 357 16.88 -14.95 -20.37
CA LYS A 357 17.32 -15.63 -19.15
C LYS A 357 16.16 -16.17 -18.32
N PRO A 358 16.32 -17.33 -17.68
CA PRO A 358 15.37 -17.79 -16.68
C PRO A 358 15.17 -16.74 -15.57
N PHE A 359 13.96 -16.62 -15.06
CA PHE A 359 13.70 -15.82 -13.87
C PHE A 359 12.65 -16.41 -12.94
N ALA A 360 12.70 -16.00 -11.66
CA ALA A 360 11.64 -16.22 -10.69
C ALA A 360 11.53 -15.06 -9.70
N ILE A 361 10.32 -14.52 -9.54
CA ILE A 361 10.04 -13.38 -8.67
C ILE A 361 8.85 -13.63 -7.76
N VAL A 362 8.85 -13.05 -6.57
CA VAL A 362 7.66 -12.99 -5.70
C VAL A 362 7.22 -11.53 -5.57
N PRO A 363 6.26 -11.06 -6.38
CA PRO A 363 5.77 -9.68 -6.30
C PRO A 363 5.10 -9.39 -4.95
N CYS A 364 5.25 -8.17 -4.42
CA CYS A 364 4.55 -7.76 -3.21
C CYS A 364 3.97 -6.34 -3.22
N CYS A 365 4.72 -5.37 -3.73
CA CYS A 365 4.39 -3.95 -3.72
C CYS A 365 4.16 -3.46 -5.14
N VAL A 366 3.03 -2.79 -5.37
CA VAL A 366 2.67 -2.25 -6.70
C VAL A 366 3.48 -1.00 -7.02
N MET A 367 3.84 -0.23 -5.99
CA MET A 367 4.57 1.04 -6.10
C MET A 367 3.95 2.02 -7.10
N SER A 368 2.61 2.11 -7.13
CA SER A 368 1.86 2.93 -8.09
C SER A 368 2.20 4.43 -8.04
N ARG A 369 2.77 4.92 -6.93
CA ARG A 369 3.28 6.30 -6.84
C ARG A 369 4.62 6.49 -7.55
N VAL A 370 5.47 5.47 -7.52
CA VAL A 370 6.79 5.47 -8.18
C VAL A 370 6.62 5.14 -9.68
N PHE A 371 5.64 4.32 -10.02
CA PHE A 371 5.35 3.90 -11.39
C PHE A 371 3.89 4.21 -11.77
N PRO A 372 3.53 5.50 -11.89
CA PRO A 372 2.14 5.93 -12.11
C PRO A 372 1.61 5.56 -13.50
N ASP A 373 2.51 5.38 -14.47
CA ASP A 373 2.16 5.18 -15.88
C ASP A 373 1.94 3.71 -16.26
N ARG A 374 2.12 2.77 -15.32
CA ARG A 374 1.89 1.34 -15.58
C ARG A 374 0.42 1.07 -15.90
N GLN A 375 0.19 0.39 -17.02
CA GLN A 375 -1.14 -0.01 -17.48
C GLN A 375 -1.10 -1.45 -17.98
N CYS A 376 -2.14 -2.23 -17.69
CA CYS A 376 -2.39 -3.50 -18.37
C CYS A 376 -2.70 -3.26 -19.85
N GLN A 377 -2.67 -4.30 -20.68
CA GLN A 377 -2.93 -4.21 -22.12
C GLN A 377 -4.30 -3.61 -22.46
N ASP A 378 -5.29 -3.78 -21.57
CA ASP A 378 -6.64 -3.20 -21.69
C ASP A 378 -6.73 -1.71 -21.27
N GLY A 379 -5.59 -1.08 -20.92
CA GLY A 379 -5.51 0.30 -20.43
C GLY A 379 -5.81 0.45 -18.93
N THR A 380 -6.13 -0.63 -18.21
CA THR A 380 -6.39 -0.56 -16.76
C THR A 380 -5.12 -0.13 -16.01
N PRO A 381 -5.18 0.91 -15.15
CA PRO A 381 -4.04 1.32 -14.35
C PRO A 381 -3.59 0.24 -13.35
N VAL A 382 -2.28 0.08 -13.19
CA VAL A 382 -1.69 -0.88 -12.25
C VAL A 382 -1.57 -0.24 -10.86
N ASP A 383 -2.70 -0.23 -10.13
CA ASP A 383 -2.81 0.38 -8.80
C ASP A 383 -3.19 -0.61 -7.68
N THR A 384 -3.41 -1.88 -8.03
CA THR A 384 -3.66 -2.99 -7.09
C THR A 384 -2.69 -4.14 -7.32
N TYR A 385 -2.60 -5.04 -6.34
CA TYR A 385 -1.79 -6.25 -6.48
C TYR A 385 -2.25 -7.12 -7.65
N ASP A 386 -3.56 -7.31 -7.81
CA ASP A 386 -4.10 -8.17 -8.86
C ASP A 386 -3.83 -7.62 -10.26
N THR A 387 -4.00 -6.30 -10.45
CA THR A 387 -3.60 -5.62 -11.70
C THR A 387 -2.10 -5.71 -11.94
N PHE A 388 -1.27 -5.72 -10.89
CA PHE A 388 0.18 -5.85 -11.04
C PHE A 388 0.60 -7.26 -11.45
N ILE A 389 0.00 -8.30 -10.87
CA ILE A 389 0.23 -9.68 -11.31
C ILE A 389 -0.21 -9.86 -12.76
N ARG A 390 -1.40 -9.36 -13.13
CA ARG A 390 -1.88 -9.41 -14.51
C ARG A 390 -0.92 -8.70 -15.47
N TYR A 391 -0.51 -7.48 -15.15
CA TYR A 391 0.45 -6.70 -15.92
C TYR A 391 1.77 -7.46 -16.18
N LEU A 392 2.31 -8.15 -15.15
CA LEU A 392 3.54 -8.94 -15.31
C LEU A 392 3.32 -10.19 -16.17
N LEU A 393 2.18 -10.87 -16.03
CA LEU A 393 1.83 -12.03 -16.87
C LEU A 393 1.63 -11.64 -18.34
N GLU A 394 1.10 -10.44 -18.61
CA GLU A 394 0.89 -9.90 -19.95
C GLU A 394 2.20 -9.61 -20.71
N LYS A 395 3.35 -9.55 -20.03
CA LYS A 395 4.65 -9.31 -20.67
C LYS A 395 5.13 -10.49 -21.52
N HIS A 396 4.73 -11.72 -21.19
CA HIS A 396 5.06 -12.90 -22.00
C HIS A 396 4.10 -14.07 -21.73
N PRO A 397 3.53 -14.72 -22.77
CA PRO A 397 2.48 -15.73 -22.60
C PRO A 397 2.94 -17.00 -21.86
N SER A 398 4.24 -17.32 -21.88
CA SER A 398 4.76 -18.49 -21.17
C SER A 398 5.06 -18.24 -19.68
N ILE A 399 4.87 -17.02 -19.16
CA ILE A 399 5.11 -16.76 -17.72
C ILE A 399 4.12 -17.59 -16.91
N GLN A 400 4.67 -18.39 -16.00
CA GLN A 400 3.92 -19.26 -15.11
C GLN A 400 3.80 -18.63 -13.72
N ARG A 401 2.88 -19.18 -12.93
CA ARG A 401 2.65 -18.77 -11.54
C ARG A 401 2.39 -19.96 -10.65
N GLU A 402 2.90 -19.89 -9.43
CA GLU A 402 2.68 -20.92 -8.41
C GLU A 402 2.56 -20.27 -7.02
N PHE A 403 1.91 -20.93 -6.07
CA PHE A 403 1.79 -20.48 -4.68
C PHE A 403 2.76 -21.23 -3.78
N LEU A 404 3.64 -20.48 -3.11
CA LEU A 404 4.58 -21.05 -2.16
C LEU A 404 3.97 -21.15 -0.75
N PRO A 405 4.35 -22.15 0.06
CA PRO A 405 3.70 -22.44 1.35
C PRO A 405 4.16 -21.53 2.50
N PHE A 406 4.16 -20.21 2.31
CA PHE A 406 4.48 -19.24 3.36
C PHE A 406 3.47 -18.09 3.47
N ALA A 407 3.39 -17.48 4.65
CA ALA A 407 2.41 -16.44 4.95
C ALA A 407 2.73 -15.09 4.27
N GLY A 408 1.68 -14.37 3.86
CA GLY A 408 1.79 -13.09 3.15
C GLY A 408 1.71 -13.26 1.63
N ARG A 409 2.33 -12.36 0.88
CA ARG A 409 2.41 -12.43 -0.59
C ARG A 409 3.30 -13.60 -0.99
N ASN A 410 2.72 -14.68 -1.48
CA ASN A 410 3.38 -15.98 -1.67
C ASN A 410 3.32 -16.50 -3.10
N GLN A 411 2.75 -15.74 -4.03
CA GLN A 411 2.71 -16.11 -5.44
C GLN A 411 4.06 -15.83 -6.10
N VAL A 412 4.71 -16.87 -6.61
CA VAL A 412 5.89 -16.75 -7.47
C VAL A 412 5.44 -16.66 -8.93
N LEU A 413 6.02 -15.73 -9.69
CA LEU A 413 5.93 -15.68 -11.15
C LEU A 413 7.28 -16.06 -11.73
N TYR A 414 7.31 -16.93 -12.72
CA TYR A 414 8.56 -17.46 -13.27
C TYR A 414 8.45 -17.83 -14.74
N LEU A 415 9.60 -17.85 -15.40
CA LEU A 415 9.78 -18.40 -16.73
C LEU A 415 11.18 -19.02 -16.78
N PHE A 416 11.25 -20.35 -16.93
CA PHE A 416 12.52 -21.08 -16.96
C PHE A 416 12.91 -21.56 -18.36
N ASP A 417 11.93 -21.71 -19.24
CA ASP A 417 12.11 -22.23 -20.59
C ASP A 417 11.29 -21.42 -21.58
N TYR A 418 11.98 -20.71 -22.47
CA TYR A 418 11.37 -19.89 -23.53
C TYR A 418 10.90 -20.72 -24.72
N SER A 419 11.28 -22.00 -24.79
CA SER A 419 10.91 -22.89 -25.90
C SER A 419 9.58 -23.61 -25.71
N LYS A 420 9.03 -23.62 -24.48
CA LYS A 420 7.70 -24.20 -24.22
C LYS A 420 6.61 -23.25 -24.71
N GLU A 421 5.82 -23.72 -25.67
CA GLU A 421 4.55 -23.07 -26.01
C GLU A 421 3.62 -23.04 -24.80
N PRO A 422 2.79 -22.00 -24.64
CA PRO A 422 1.86 -21.89 -23.53
C PRO A 422 0.90 -23.10 -23.52
N ASP A 423 0.85 -23.78 -22.37
CA ASP A 423 -0.01 -24.94 -22.17
C ASP A 423 -1.49 -24.51 -22.24
N GLN A 424 -2.14 -24.80 -23.36
CA GLN A 424 -3.57 -24.57 -23.56
C GLN A 424 -4.37 -25.65 -22.82
N SER A 425 -4.31 -25.70 -21.50
CA SER A 425 -5.08 -26.67 -20.72
C SER A 425 -5.58 -26.09 -19.38
N SER A 426 -6.77 -25.47 -19.41
CA SER A 426 -7.90 -25.69 -18.49
C SER A 426 -8.86 -24.50 -18.43
N ASP A 427 -9.79 -24.45 -19.39
CA ASP A 427 -11.15 -23.91 -19.17
C ASP A 427 -12.12 -24.73 -20.05
N GLY A 428 -12.13 -26.04 -19.79
CA GLY A 428 -13.11 -26.97 -20.35
C GLY A 428 -14.26 -27.14 -19.37
N VAL A 429 -15.20 -26.20 -19.34
CA VAL A 429 -16.52 -26.45 -18.76
C VAL A 429 -17.21 -27.48 -19.68
N GLN A 430 -17.25 -28.73 -19.23
CA GLN A 430 -18.09 -29.75 -19.87
C GLN A 430 -19.57 -29.37 -19.68
N PRO A 431 -20.40 -29.39 -20.73
CA PRO A 431 -21.83 -29.22 -20.58
C PRO A 431 -22.41 -30.46 -19.89
N ALA A 432 -23.16 -30.22 -18.81
CA ALA A 432 -23.85 -31.25 -18.07
C ALA A 432 -24.81 -32.01 -19.00
N SER A 433 -24.60 -33.33 -19.09
CA SER A 433 -25.50 -34.26 -19.75
C SER A 433 -26.45 -34.82 -18.70
N THR A 434 -27.66 -34.28 -18.59
CA THR A 434 -28.96 -34.99 -18.54
C THR A 434 -30.11 -34.02 -18.37
#